data_AF-A0AAQ3AZC6-F1
#
_entry.id   AF-A0AAQ3AZC6-F1
#
_cell.length_a   1.000
_cell.length_b   1.000
_cell.length_c   1.000
_cell.angle_alpha   90.00
_cell.angle_beta   90.00
_cell.angle_gamma   90.00
#
_symmetry.space_group_name_H-M   'P 1'
#
loop_
_entity.id
_entity.type
_entity.pdbx_description
1 polymer ?
#
loop_
_entity_poly.entity_id
_entity_poly.type
_entity_poly.pdbx_seq_one_letter_code
_entity_poly.pdbx_strand_id
1 'polypeptide(L)'
;MNYTNCLLDRVKAKYELGSDYKLAQKLGVGRSRVAHWRAGSCSMDWEIAFKIADLLELDDQNLVFGLIDDKYKNPRLINALQAGAPL
;
A
#
# COMPACT_ATOMS: atom_id res chain seq x y z
N MET A 1 -8.20 7.29 8.16
CA MET A 1 -8.00 6.17 7.22
C MET A 1 -6.91 6.60 6.26
N ASN A 2 -5.79 5.86 6.17
CA ASN A 2 -4.73 6.14 5.20
C ASN A 2 -4.89 5.27 3.95
N TYR A 3 -4.18 5.59 2.86
CA TYR A 3 -4.36 4.88 1.59
C TYR A 3 -3.97 3.40 1.70
N THR A 4 -2.98 3.09 2.52
CA THR A 4 -2.55 1.74 2.88
C THR A 4 -3.70 0.90 3.43
N ASN A 5 -4.46 1.41 4.40
CA ASN A 5 -5.63 0.71 4.93
C ASN A 5 -6.70 0.49 3.85
N CYS A 6 -6.94 1.47 2.98
CA CYS A 6 -7.85 1.34 1.85
C CYS A 6 -7.45 0.20 0.91
N LEU A 7 -6.17 0.09 0.55
CA LEU A 7 -5.65 -1.00 -0.27
C LEU A 7 -5.84 -2.37 0.39
N LEU A 8 -5.47 -2.50 1.67
CA LEU A 8 -5.63 -3.73 2.43
C LEU A 8 -7.10 -4.18 2.51
N ASP A 9 -8.02 -3.25 2.73
CA ASP A 9 -9.44 -3.55 2.82
C ASP A 9 -10.05 -3.87 1.45
N ARG A 10 -9.58 -3.24 0.37
CA ARG A 10 -9.96 -3.59 -1.00
C ARG A 10 -9.54 -5.01 -1.36
N VAL A 11 -8.33 -5.44 -0.99
CA VAL A 11 -7.91 -6.83 -1.20
C VAL A 11 -8.79 -7.79 -0.39
N LYS A 12 -9.10 -7.45 0.86
CA LYS A 12 -10.00 -8.27 1.67
C LYS A 12 -11.38 -8.38 1.03
N ALA A 13 -11.93 -7.30 0.52
CA ALA A 13 -13.22 -7.30 -0.15
C ALA A 13 -13.19 -8.13 -1.45
N LYS A 14 -12.22 -7.91 -2.34
CA LYS A 14 -12.10 -8.62 -3.63
C LYS A 14 -11.98 -10.13 -3.48
N TYR A 15 -11.34 -10.60 -2.41
CA TYR A 15 -11.12 -12.04 -2.15
C TYR A 15 -11.91 -12.58 -0.94
N GLU A 16 -12.90 -11.83 -0.44
CA GLU A 16 -13.79 -12.24 0.67
C GLU A 16 -13.02 -12.71 1.93
N LEU A 17 -11.92 -12.04 2.26
CA LEU A 17 -11.04 -12.41 3.36
C LEU A 17 -11.58 -11.87 4.68
N GLY A 18 -12.21 -12.74 5.47
CA GLY A 18 -12.79 -12.40 6.77
C GLY A 18 -11.80 -12.00 7.87
N SER A 19 -10.48 -12.05 7.65
CA SER A 19 -9.50 -11.64 8.65
C SER A 19 -8.18 -11.15 8.04
N ASP A 20 -7.45 -10.35 8.82
CA ASP A 20 -6.11 -9.89 8.42
C ASP A 20 -5.08 -11.02 8.40
N TYR A 21 -5.35 -12.12 9.10
CA TYR A 21 -4.53 -13.34 8.98
C TYR A 21 -4.64 -13.94 7.58
N LYS A 22 -5.87 -14.08 7.05
CA LYS A 22 -6.09 -14.54 5.67
C LYS A 22 -5.50 -13.57 4.65
N LEU A 23 -5.57 -12.26 4.92
CA LEU A 23 -4.91 -11.24 4.11
C LEU A 23 -3.38 -11.43 4.10
N ALA A 24 -2.76 -11.61 5.27
CA ALA A 24 -1.32 -11.83 5.37
C ALA A 24 -0.89 -13.07 4.57
N GLN A 25 -1.64 -14.17 4.66
CA GLN A 25 -1.40 -15.38 3.86
C GLN A 25 -1.52 -15.12 2.36
N LYS A 26 -2.57 -14.41 1.91
CA LYS A 26 -2.77 -14.03 0.51
C LYS A 26 -1.62 -13.19 -0.03
N LEU A 27 -1.12 -12.26 0.78
CA LEU A 27 0.01 -11.39 0.44
C LEU A 27 1.37 -12.09 0.60
N GLY A 28 1.44 -13.24 1.26
CA GLY A 28 2.69 -13.97 1.50
C GLY A 28 3.59 -13.28 2.53
N VAL A 29 3.00 -12.57 3.50
CA VAL A 29 3.74 -11.82 4.54
C VAL A 29 3.33 -12.27 5.94
N GLY A 30 4.15 -11.94 6.94
CA GLY A 30 3.82 -12.18 8.35
C GLY A 30 2.66 -11.31 8.84
N ARG A 31 1.81 -11.86 9.73
CA ARG A 31 0.66 -11.15 10.32
C ARG A 31 1.07 -9.83 11.02
N SER A 32 2.21 -9.82 11.71
CA SER A 32 2.70 -8.63 12.40
C SER A 32 2.95 -7.48 11.43
N ARG A 33 3.43 -7.76 10.21
CA ARG A 33 3.69 -6.73 9.18
C ARG A 33 2.38 -6.03 8.78
N VAL A 34 1.32 -6.80 8.55
CA VAL A 34 -0.02 -6.25 8.27
C VAL A 34 -0.51 -5.36 9.43
N ALA A 35 -0.36 -5.83 10.67
CA ALA A 35 -0.77 -5.04 11.84
C ALA A 35 0.00 -3.71 11.94
N HIS A 36 1.31 -3.72 11.69
CA HIS A 36 2.13 -2.51 11.70
C HIS A 36 1.76 -1.53 10.58
N TRP A 37 1.44 -2.01 9.38
CA TRP A 37 0.94 -1.17 8.30
C TRP A 37 -0.39 -0.52 8.65
N ARG A 38 -1.33 -1.30 9.22
CA ARG A 38 -2.63 -0.77 9.64
C ARG A 38 -2.53 0.30 10.71
N ALA A 39 -1.63 0.11 11.66
CA ALA A 39 -1.33 1.08 12.71
C ALA A 39 -0.54 2.30 12.20
N GLY A 40 -0.02 2.25 10.96
CA GLY A 40 0.85 3.29 10.42
C GLY A 40 2.21 3.38 11.11
N SER A 41 2.61 2.34 11.86
CA SER A 41 3.91 2.31 12.57
C SER A 41 5.07 2.02 11.63
N CYS A 42 4.82 1.34 10.51
CA CYS A 42 5.77 1.22 9.41
C CYS A 42 5.04 1.32 8.07
N SER A 43 5.80 1.68 7.03
CA SER A 43 5.28 1.76 5.67
C SER A 43 5.34 0.41 4.96
N MET A 44 4.40 0.20 4.03
CA MET A 44 4.39 -0.98 3.16
C MET A 44 5.58 -0.94 2.20
N ASP A 45 6.16 -2.09 1.87
CA ASP A 45 7.23 -2.19 0.87
C ASP A 45 6.68 -2.02 -0.55
N TRP A 46 7.48 -1.52 -1.48
CA TRP A 46 7.03 -1.32 -2.86
C TRP A 46 6.70 -2.63 -3.57
N GLU A 47 7.47 -3.69 -3.35
CA GLU A 47 7.17 -5.02 -3.92
C GLU A 47 5.78 -5.53 -3.53
N ILE A 48 5.40 -5.36 -2.25
CA ILE A 48 4.06 -5.76 -1.78
C ILE A 48 2.99 -4.80 -2.32
N ALA A 49 3.29 -3.50 -2.42
CA ALA A 49 2.37 -2.53 -2.98
C ALA A 49 2.02 -2.86 -4.45
N PHE A 50 3.01 -3.17 -5.29
CA PHE A 50 2.77 -3.55 -6.69
C PHE A 50 2.08 -4.90 -6.80
N LYS A 51 2.42 -5.87 -5.94
CA LYS A 51 1.64 -7.11 -5.84
C LYS A 51 0.16 -6.84 -5.51
N ILE A 52 -0.13 -5.87 -4.66
CA ILE A 52 -1.51 -5.47 -4.36
C ILE A 52 -2.16 -4.79 -5.58
N ALA A 53 -1.44 -3.96 -6.33
CA ALA A 53 -1.95 -3.40 -7.58
C ALA A 53 -2.30 -4.49 -8.59
N ASP A 54 -1.44 -5.49 -8.79
CA ASP A 54 -1.74 -6.63 -9.66
C ASP A 54 -3.00 -7.37 -9.21
N LEU A 55 -3.12 -7.65 -7.91
CA LEU A 55 -4.30 -8.31 -7.33
C LEU A 55 -5.57 -7.49 -7.52
N LEU A 56 -5.48 -6.17 -7.47
CA LEU A 56 -6.61 -5.25 -7.57
C LEU A 56 -6.85 -4.72 -8.98
N GLU A 57 -5.98 -5.04 -9.95
CA GLU A 57 -5.96 -4.48 -11.30
C GLU A 57 -5.92 -2.93 -11.27
N LEU A 58 -5.04 -2.39 -10.41
CA LEU A 58 -4.83 -0.95 -10.30
C LEU A 58 -3.72 -0.49 -11.24
N ASP A 59 -3.87 0.74 -11.74
CA ASP A 59 -2.81 1.45 -12.43
C ASP A 59 -1.65 1.81 -11.47
N ASP A 60 -0.42 1.58 -11.93
CA ASP A 60 0.81 1.76 -11.15
C ASP A 60 0.99 3.21 -10.70
N GLN A 61 0.67 4.17 -11.56
CA GLN A 61 0.83 5.59 -11.25
C GLN A 61 -0.12 5.98 -10.10
N ASN A 62 -1.38 5.54 -10.17
CA ASN A 62 -2.36 5.76 -9.10
C ASN A 62 -1.97 5.09 -7.78
N LEU A 63 -1.40 3.87 -7.83
CA LEU A 63 -0.88 3.19 -6.65
C LEU A 63 0.24 4.02 -6.00
N VAL A 64 1.24 4.41 -6.79
CA VAL A 64 2.43 5.13 -6.32
C VAL A 64 2.02 6.46 -5.71
N PHE A 65 1.21 7.27 -6.41
CA PHE A 65 0.75 8.57 -5.90
C PHE A 65 0.02 8.43 -4.56
N GLY A 66 -0.91 7.49 -4.43
CA GLY A 66 -1.65 7.31 -3.18
C GLY A 66 -0.77 6.85 -2.01
N LEU A 67 0.31 6.11 -2.27
CA LEU A 67 1.21 5.61 -1.23
C LEU A 67 2.33 6.58 -0.84
N ILE A 68 2.67 7.58 -1.66
CA ILE A 68 3.74 8.53 -1.36
C ILE A 68 3.48 9.24 -0.03
N ASP A 69 2.26 9.71 0.21
CA ASP A 69 1.88 10.44 1.43
C ASP A 69 1.88 9.55 2.68
N ASP A 70 1.67 8.24 2.50
CA ASP A 70 1.74 7.26 3.57
C ASP A 70 3.19 6.87 3.90
N LYS A 71 4.06 6.80 2.89
CA LYS A 71 5.46 6.36 3.00
C LYS A 71 6.41 7.46 3.42
N TYR A 72 6.15 8.69 2.97
CA TYR A 72 7.05 9.82 3.15
C TYR A 72 6.29 10.99 3.79
N LYS A 73 7.00 11.73 4.64
CA LYS A 73 6.45 12.93 5.30
C LYS A 73 7.20 14.21 4.94
N ASN A 74 8.32 14.09 4.21
CA ASN A 74 9.12 15.24 3.81
C ASN A 74 8.45 15.94 2.62
N PRO A 75 7.93 17.17 2.79
CA PRO A 75 7.22 17.86 1.71
C PRO A 75 8.09 18.10 0.48
N ARG A 76 9.41 18.30 0.66
CA ARG A 76 10.33 18.49 -0.47
C ARG A 76 10.45 17.23 -1.33
N LEU A 77 10.49 16.06 -0.68
CA LEU A 77 10.55 14.78 -1.39
C LEU A 77 9.25 14.51 -2.14
N ILE A 78 8.10 14.72 -1.48
CA ILE A 78 6.78 14.54 -2.08
C ILE A 78 6.63 15.44 -3.31
N ASN A 79 6.93 16.74 -3.16
CA ASN A 79 6.84 17.69 -4.27
C ASN A 79 7.77 17.33 -5.44
N ALA A 80 8.99 16.84 -5.15
CA ALA A 80 9.92 16.40 -6.19
C ALA A 80 9.42 15.17 -6.95
N LEU A 81 8.83 14.19 -6.26
CA LEU A 81 8.23 13.01 -6.89
C LEU A 81 7.00 13.36 -7.72
N GLN A 82 6.18 14.31 -7.25
CA GLN A 82 4.99 14.78 -7.96
C GLN A 82 5.34 15.61 -9.22
N ALA A 83 6.47 16.32 -9.21
CA ALA A 83 6.94 17.10 -10.37
C ALA A 83 7.35 16.22 -11.56
N GLY A 84 7.59 14.92 -11.34
CA GLY A 84 7.97 13.97 -12.39
C GLY A 84 9.47 13.93 -12.67
N ALA A 85 9.87 12.99 -13.55
CA ALA A 85 11.26 12.88 -13.98
C ALA A 85 11.67 14.09 -14.84
N PRO A 86 12.92 14.59 -14.71
CA PRO A 86 13.42 15.61 -15.63
C PRO A 86 13.40 15.07 -17.06
N LEU A 87 12.98 15.95 -17.99
CA LEU A 87 12.98 15.70 -19.44
C LEU A 87 14.40 15.63 -20.00
#